data_AF-A0A1Q6WDG7-F1
#
_entry.id   AF-A0A1Q6WDG7-F1
#
_cell.length_a   1.000
_cell.length_b   1.000
_cell.length_c   1.000
_cell.angle_alpha   90.00
_cell.angle_beta   90.00
_cell.angle_gamma   90.00
#
_symmetry.space_group_name_H-M   'P 1'
#
loop_
_entity.id
_entity.type
_entity.pdbx_description
1 polymer ?
#
loop_
_entity_poly.entity_id
_entity_poly.type
_entity_poly.pdbx_seq_one_letter_code
_entity_poly.pdbx_strand_id
1 'polypeptide(L)'
;MYSELKAKGLEARLIAFRESADLVRRTVKERGYVVPSLLDANGDVTGRLYGVFGPPTVYFVDRQGRLLARGVGPHDWASPATRALIERLLNGS
;
A
#
# COMPACT_ATOMS: atom_id res chain seq x y z
N MET A 1 1.36 -14.13 2.02
CA MET A 1 0.43 -13.39 1.14
C MET A 1 1.11 -12.52 0.09
N TYR A 2 1.75 -11.39 0.42
CA TYR A 2 2.25 -10.45 -0.63
C TYR A 2 3.16 -11.13 -1.65
N SER A 3 4.19 -11.87 -1.21
CA SER A 3 5.14 -12.52 -2.13
C SER A 3 4.46 -13.53 -3.07
N GLU A 4 3.45 -14.26 -2.60
CA GLU A 4 2.66 -15.19 -3.42
C GLU A 4 1.84 -14.43 -4.48
N LEU A 5 1.17 -13.35 -4.10
CA LEU A 5 0.34 -12.56 -5.01
C LEU A 5 1.17 -11.69 -5.95
N LYS A 6 2.38 -11.30 -5.55
CA LYS A 6 3.36 -10.62 -6.41
C LYS A 6 3.71 -11.47 -7.63
N ALA A 7 3.90 -12.78 -7.44
CA ALA A 7 4.11 -13.70 -8.55
C ALA A 7 2.93 -13.79 -9.53
N LYS A 8 1.72 -13.37 -9.10
CA LYS A 8 0.51 -13.26 -9.93
C LYS A 8 0.30 -11.84 -10.51
N GLY A 9 1.28 -10.94 -10.34
CA GLY A 9 1.24 -9.57 -10.88
C GLY A 9 0.73 -8.50 -9.91
N LEU A 10 0.60 -8.79 -8.61
CA LEU A 10 0.35 -7.75 -7.61
C LEU A 10 1.59 -6.90 -7.36
N GLU A 11 1.46 -5.59 -7.50
CA GLU A 11 2.45 -4.63 -7.00
C GLU A 11 1.87 -3.86 -5.81
N ALA A 12 2.70 -3.63 -4.79
CA ALA A 12 2.34 -2.86 -3.62
C ALA A 12 3.48 -1.91 -3.24
N ARG A 13 3.13 -0.73 -2.72
CA ARG A 13 4.07 0.25 -2.19
C ARG A 13 3.57 0.73 -0.84
N LEU A 14 4.45 0.75 0.15
CA LEU A 14 4.17 1.40 1.43
C LEU A 14 4.63 2.84 1.32
N ILE A 15 3.76 3.81 1.61
CA ILE A 15 4.12 5.23 1.56
C ILE A 15 4.25 5.74 2.99
N ALA A 16 5.46 6.14 3.37
CA ALA A 16 5.70 6.79 4.65
C ALA A 16 5.33 8.28 4.53
N PHE A 17 4.35 8.70 5.31
CA PHE A 17 3.74 10.03 5.22
C PHE A 17 4.24 10.95 6.33
N ARG A 18 4.95 12.02 5.96
CA ARG A 18 5.51 13.03 6.88
C ARG A 18 6.45 12.44 7.93
N GLU A 19 7.22 11.44 7.54
CA GLU A 19 8.22 10.77 8.37
C GLU A 19 9.65 11.14 7.95
N SER A 20 10.62 10.92 8.84
CA SER A 20 12.04 11.05 8.48
C SER A 20 12.57 9.82 7.75
N ALA A 21 13.51 10.02 6.83
CA ALA A 21 14.12 8.92 6.07
C ALA A 21 14.82 7.89 6.99
N ASP A 22 15.45 8.34 8.08
CA ASP A 22 16.12 7.47 9.04
C ASP A 22 15.15 6.58 9.81
N LEU A 23 14.03 7.14 10.27
CA LEU A 23 12.99 6.38 10.95
C LEU A 23 12.39 5.32 10.02
N VAL A 24 12.12 5.68 8.76
CA VAL A 24 11.58 4.75 7.75
C VAL A 24 12.56 3.62 7.46
N ARG A 25 13.85 3.94 7.21
CA ARG A 25 14.89 2.93 6.97
C ARG A 25 15.03 1.96 8.14
N ARG A 26 15.08 2.49 9.37
CA ARG A 26 15.14 1.69 10.59
C ARG A 26 13.93 0.78 10.72
N THR A 27 12.73 1.32 10.56
CA THR A 27 11.46 0.57 10.67
C THR A 27 11.36 -0.54 9.64
N VAL A 28 11.74 -0.28 8.38
CA VAL A 28 11.75 -1.28 7.30
C VAL A 28 12.70 -2.43 7.65
N LYS A 29 13.89 -2.12 8.17
CA LYS A 29 14.88 -3.13 8.58
C LYS A 29 14.41 -3.94 9.78
N GLU A 30 13.96 -3.27 10.84
CA GLU A 30 13.53 -3.92 12.09
C GLU A 30 12.30 -4.81 11.91
N ARG A 31 11.34 -4.39 11.06
CA ARG A 31 10.10 -5.14 10.82
C ARG A 31 10.19 -6.11 9.64
N GLY A 32 11.31 -6.15 8.94
CA GLY A 32 11.54 -7.06 7.81
C GLY A 32 10.54 -6.87 6.66
N TYR A 33 10.20 -5.62 6.33
CA TYR A 33 9.24 -5.36 5.26
C TYR A 33 9.79 -5.79 3.89
N VAL A 34 9.04 -6.67 3.25
CA VAL A 34 9.34 -7.16 1.88
C VAL A 34 8.64 -6.34 0.79
N VAL A 35 7.64 -5.53 1.18
CA VAL A 35 6.98 -4.59 0.28
C VAL A 35 7.85 -3.33 0.20
N PRO A 36 8.20 -2.83 -1.01
CA PRO A 36 9.00 -1.62 -1.14
C PRO A 36 8.32 -0.41 -0.48
N SER A 37 9.10 0.33 0.31
CA SER A 37 8.67 1.56 0.95
C SER A 37 9.16 2.78 0.18
N LEU A 38 8.28 3.76 0.00
CA LEU A 38 8.57 5.09 -0.55
C LEU A 38 8.39 6.13 0.56
N LEU A 39 9.08 7.26 0.42
CA LEU A 39 9.05 8.35 1.39
C LEU A 39 8.39 9.58 0.79
N ASP A 40 7.37 10.09 1.47
CA ASP A 40 6.76 11.40 1.24
C ASP A 40 6.95 12.26 2.49
N ALA A 41 8.16 12.82 2.62
CA ALA A 41 8.60 13.48 3.85
C ALA A 41 7.87 14.79 4.15
N ASN A 42 7.42 15.53 3.12
CA ASN A 42 6.70 16.79 3.30
C ASN A 42 5.17 16.61 3.26
N GLY A 43 4.70 15.49 2.71
CA GLY A 43 3.27 15.16 2.66
C GLY A 43 2.53 15.77 1.49
N ASP A 44 3.22 16.38 0.52
CA ASP A 44 2.58 17.01 -0.63
C ASP A 44 1.88 15.97 -1.52
N VAL A 45 2.44 14.77 -1.65
CA VAL A 45 1.82 13.72 -2.47
C VAL A 45 0.67 13.07 -1.71
N THR A 46 0.92 12.51 -0.54
CA THR A 46 -0.03 11.72 0.24
C THR A 46 -1.16 12.60 0.78
N GLY A 47 -0.81 13.72 1.39
CA GLY A 47 -1.76 14.65 2.00
C GLY A 47 -2.48 15.50 0.97
N ARG A 48 -1.71 16.29 0.19
CA ARG A 48 -2.30 17.29 -0.71
C ARG A 48 -2.84 16.71 -2.02
N LEU A 49 -2.08 15.85 -2.72
CA LEU A 49 -2.54 15.29 -4.00
C LEU A 49 -3.53 14.14 -3.82
N TYR A 50 -3.29 13.24 -2.85
CA TYR A 50 -4.12 12.05 -2.63
C TYR A 50 -5.21 12.25 -1.57
N GLY A 51 -5.24 13.39 -0.86
CA GLY A 51 -6.28 13.72 0.12
C GLY A 51 -6.26 12.84 1.36
N VAL A 52 -5.10 12.31 1.75
CA VAL A 52 -4.96 11.51 2.97
C VAL A 52 -4.82 12.43 4.17
N PHE A 53 -5.86 12.46 5.01
CA PHE A 53 -5.84 13.21 6.27
C PHE A 53 -5.19 12.44 7.41
N GLY A 54 -5.19 11.10 7.35
CA GLY A 54 -4.61 10.25 8.38
C GLY A 54 -4.35 8.82 7.87
N PRO A 55 -3.17 8.25 8.15
CA PRO A 55 -2.88 6.84 7.87
C PRO A 55 -3.53 5.91 8.92
N PRO A 56 -3.74 4.62 8.59
CA PRO A 56 -3.52 4.04 7.25
C PRO A 56 -4.66 4.38 6.29
N THR A 57 -4.32 4.65 5.03
CA THR A 57 -5.25 4.74 3.89
C THR A 57 -4.65 3.93 2.75
N VAL A 58 -5.47 3.14 2.05
CA VAL A 58 -5.05 2.30 0.92
C VAL A 58 -5.81 2.68 -0.34
N TYR A 59 -5.13 2.60 -1.48
CA TYR A 59 -5.71 2.79 -2.81
C TYR A 59 -5.43 1.54 -3.64
N PHE A 60 -6.46 1.02 -4.31
CA PHE A 60 -6.33 -0.04 -5.30
C PHE A 60 -6.38 0.58 -6.69
N VAL A 61 -5.37 0.30 -7.49
CA VAL A 61 -5.21 0.84 -8.85
C VAL A 61 -5.09 -0.33 -9.81
N ASP A 62 -5.77 -0.27 -10.95
CA ASP A 62 -5.69 -1.31 -11.98
C ASP A 62 -4.44 -1.18 -12.86
N ARG A 63 -4.30 -2.11 -13.81
CA ARG A 63 -3.15 -2.18 -14.73
C ARG A 63 -3.06 -0.98 -15.69
N GLN A 64 -4.17 -0.26 -15.88
CA GLN A 64 -4.24 0.94 -16.72
C GLN A 64 -4.06 2.22 -15.90
N GLY A 65 -3.79 2.11 -14.60
CA GLY A 65 -3.57 3.25 -13.71
C GLY A 65 -4.86 3.88 -13.18
N ARG A 66 -6.02 3.24 -13.35
CA ARG A 66 -7.31 3.75 -12.86
C ARG A 66 -7.54 3.37 -11.41
N LEU A 67 -8.07 4.30 -10.62
CA LEU A 67 -8.47 4.06 -9.24
C LEU A 67 -9.68 3.13 -9.20
N LEU A 68 -9.52 1.96 -8.57
CA LEU A 68 -10.59 0.98 -8.35
C LEU A 68 -11.30 1.19 -7.01
N ALA A 69 -10.55 1.46 -5.96
CA ALA A 69 -11.10 1.61 -4.60
C ALA A 69 -10.15 2.37 -3.67
N ARG A 70 -10.72 2.95 -2.62
CA ARG A 70 -10.01 3.58 -1.50
C ARG A 70 -10.54 3.01 -0.18
N GLY A 71 -9.64 2.63 0.72
CA GLY A 71 -9.95 2.19 2.08
C GLY A 71 -9.28 3.09 3.12
N VAL A 72 -9.98 3.40 4.20
CA VAL A 72 -9.46 4.21 5.32
C VAL A 72 -9.50 3.39 6.59
N GLY A 73 -8.44 3.47 7.38
CA GLY A 73 -8.30 2.73 8.62
C GLY A 73 -7.62 1.37 8.44
N PRO A 74 -7.38 0.66 9.56
CA PRO A 74 -6.69 -0.61 9.54
C PRO A 74 -7.53 -1.68 8.80
N HIS A 75 -6.85 -2.53 8.05
CA HIS A 75 -7.44 -3.69 7.40
C HIS A 75 -6.67 -4.94 7.77
N ASP A 76 -7.38 -6.04 8.02
CA ASP A 76 -6.76 -7.35 8.18
C ASP A 76 -6.36 -7.92 6.82
N TRP A 77 -5.13 -7.61 6.43
CA TRP A 77 -4.53 -8.09 5.20
C TRP A 77 -4.31 -9.61 5.17
N ALA A 78 -4.35 -10.31 6.31
CA ALA A 78 -4.22 -11.75 6.35
C ALA A 78 -5.56 -12.48 6.23
N SER A 79 -6.68 -11.74 6.28
CA SER A 79 -8.02 -12.35 6.22
C SER A 79 -8.30 -13.05 4.89
N PRO A 80 -9.04 -14.18 4.90
CA PRO A 80 -9.49 -14.85 3.67
C PRO A 80 -10.30 -13.92 2.75
N ALA A 81 -11.10 -13.03 3.32
CA ALA A 81 -11.91 -12.06 2.56
C ALA A 81 -11.02 -11.06 1.78
N THR A 82 -9.97 -10.53 2.41
CA THR A 82 -9.03 -9.62 1.75
C THR A 82 -8.24 -10.33 0.66
N ARG A 83 -7.79 -11.57 0.92
CA ARG A 83 -7.14 -12.39 -0.11
C ARG A 83 -8.04 -12.60 -1.33
N ALA A 84 -9.29 -13.00 -1.11
CA ALA A 84 -10.26 -13.24 -2.17
C ALA A 84 -10.55 -11.96 -2.98
N LEU A 85 -10.63 -10.80 -2.32
CA LEU A 85 -10.77 -9.52 -3.00
C LEU A 85 -9.57 -9.25 -3.93
N ILE A 86 -8.34 -9.37 -3.42
CA ILE A 86 -7.13 -9.08 -4.22
C ILE A 86 -7.02 -10.06 -5.40
N GLU A 87 -7.28 -11.34 -5.19
CA GLU A 87 -7.25 -12.34 -6.28
C GLU A 87 -8.31 -12.04 -7.35
N ARG A 88 -9.51 -11.60 -6.96
CA ARG A 88 -10.54 -11.16 -7.92
C ARG A 88 -10.08 -9.96 -8.73
N LEU A 89 -9.45 -8.96 -8.11
CA LEU A 89 -8.93 -7.78 -8.80
C LEU A 89 -7.80 -8.13 -9.78
N LEU A 90 -6.94 -9.09 -9.43
CA LEU A 90 -5.86 -9.56 -10.30
C LEU A 90 -6.37 -10.30 -11.55
N ASN A 91 -7.48 -11.03 -11.43
CA ASN A 91 -8.06 -11.83 -12.50
C ASN A 91 -9.07 -11.06 -13.37
N GLY A 92 -9.67 -9.99 -12.84
CA GLY A 92 -10.74 -9.22 -13.49
C GLY A 92 -10.30 -7.93 -14.20
N SER A 93 -8.99 -7.76 -14.44
CA SER A 93 -8.41 -6.56 -15.06
C SER A 93 -7.54 -6.88 -16.27
#